data_AF-A0A1E4L5B9-F1
#
_entry.id   AF-A0A1E4L5B9-F1
#
_cell.length_a   1.000
_cell.length_b   1.000
_cell.length_c   1.000
_cell.angle_alpha   90.00
_cell.angle_beta   90.00
_cell.angle_gamma   90.00
#
_symmetry.space_group_name_H-M   'P 1'
#
loop_
_entity.id
_entity.type
_entity.pdbx_description
1 polymer ?
#
loop_
_entity_poly.entity_id
_entity_poly.type
_entity_poly.pdbx_seq_one_letter_code
_entity_poly.pdbx_strand_id
1 'polypeptide(L)'
;MNRMSRTESGFVLPTAIFLLVVLAALATYMVSLSRTSHISSALDVQGTRAYLAARAGIEWGAWQLLRNSTCNAGLTPVALTGTLAAISVDVRCTHSGPYTDGADTVDVYVITSTAKSGAPGQVDYVERQIQASFSK
;
A
#
# COMPACT_ATOMS: atom_id res chain seq x y z
N MET A 1 59.35 54.05 17.00
CA MET A 1 59.25 52.62 16.64
C MET A 1 57.85 52.12 16.99
N ASN A 2 57.00 51.93 15.99
CA ASN A 2 55.59 51.54 16.14
C ASN A 2 55.47 50.09 16.61
N ARG A 3 54.68 49.86 17.68
CA ARG A 3 54.33 48.51 18.15
C ARG A 3 53.21 47.96 17.26
N MET A 4 53.50 46.92 16.49
CA MET A 4 52.49 46.10 15.82
C MET A 4 51.69 45.33 16.87
N SER A 5 50.38 45.59 16.95
CA SER A 5 49.45 44.78 17.73
C SER A 5 49.32 43.41 17.06
N ARG A 6 49.73 42.36 17.76
CA ARG A 6 49.52 40.97 17.32
C ARG A 6 48.07 40.62 17.61
N THR A 7 47.25 40.51 16.58
CA THR A 7 45.89 39.98 16.69
C THR A 7 45.97 38.48 16.93
N GLU A 8 45.91 38.05 18.19
CA GLU A 8 45.68 36.65 18.53
C GLU A 8 44.31 36.22 17.99
N SER A 9 44.34 35.44 16.92
CA SER A 9 43.16 34.85 16.27
C SER A 9 43.25 33.33 16.42
N GLY A 10 43.05 32.85 17.65
CA GLY A 10 43.30 31.45 18.04
C GLY A 10 42.10 30.62 18.45
N PHE A 11 40.86 31.15 18.45
CA PHE A 11 39.69 30.44 19.02
C PHE A 11 38.51 30.21 18.07
N VAL A 12 38.56 30.70 16.83
CA VAL A 12 37.41 30.62 15.89
C VAL A 12 37.33 29.26 15.18
N LEU A 13 38.45 28.57 15.01
CA LEU A 13 38.51 27.34 14.23
C LEU A 13 37.72 26.18 14.86
N PRO A 14 37.84 25.89 16.17
CA PRO A 14 37.08 24.82 16.81
C PRO A 14 35.57 25.08 16.84
N THR A 15 35.16 26.35 17.05
CA THR A 15 33.75 26.73 17.08
C THR A 15 33.11 26.66 15.69
N ALA A 16 33.82 27.06 14.64
CA ALA A 16 33.37 26.91 13.25
C ALA A 16 33.16 25.44 12.87
N ILE A 17 34.10 24.55 13.23
CA ILE A 17 33.97 23.10 12.97
C ILE A 17 32.77 22.52 13.73
N PHE A 18 32.60 22.88 15.01
CA PHE A 18 31.46 22.42 15.80
C PHE A 18 30.13 22.80 15.16
N LEU A 19 29.98 24.07 14.74
CA LEU A 19 28.79 24.53 14.04
C LEU A 19 28.55 23.79 12.72
N LEU A 20 29.60 23.57 11.92
CA LEU A 20 29.49 22.81 10.67
C LEU A 20 29.02 21.37 10.90
N VAL A 21 29.55 20.69 11.92
CA VAL A 21 29.15 19.32 12.26
C VAL A 21 27.68 19.27 12.71
N VAL A 22 27.25 20.21 13.55
CA VAL A 22 25.85 20.30 13.99
C VAL A 22 24.91 20.58 12.82
N LEU A 23 25.26 21.52 11.95
CA LEU A 23 24.46 21.83 10.76
C LEU A 23 24.40 20.64 9.78
N ALA A 24 25.50 19.92 9.59
CA ALA A 24 25.53 18.70 8.80
C ALA A 24 24.64 17.59 9.41
N ALA A 25 24.67 17.41 10.72
CA ALA A 25 23.79 16.47 11.43
C ALA A 25 22.31 16.84 11.27
N LEU A 26 21.96 18.12 11.37
CA LEU A 26 20.59 18.59 11.15
C LEU A 26 20.13 18.41 9.69
N ALA A 27 20.99 18.76 8.73
CA ALA A 27 20.68 18.62 7.31
C ALA A 27 20.45 17.15 6.91
N THR A 28 21.31 16.24 7.38
CA THR A 28 21.15 14.79 7.11
C THR A 28 19.88 14.23 7.75
N TYR A 29 19.56 14.64 8.97
CA TYR A 29 18.31 14.26 9.63
C TYR A 29 17.08 14.74 8.85
N MET A 30 17.08 15.99 8.39
CA MET A 30 15.99 16.56 7.62
C MET A 30 15.75 15.81 6.29
N VAL A 31 16.81 15.43 5.58
CA VAL A 31 16.72 14.62 4.35
C VAL A 31 16.08 13.24 4.64
N SER A 32 16.39 12.63 5.79
CA SER A 32 15.79 11.35 6.16
C SER A 32 14.27 11.46 6.34
N LEU A 33 13.79 12.53 6.98
CA LEU A 33 12.37 12.82 7.16
C LEU A 33 11.65 13.13 5.84
N SER A 34 12.32 13.83 4.92
CA SER A 34 11.75 14.11 3.60
C SER A 34 11.53 12.80 2.81
N ARG A 35 12.50 11.88 2.87
CA ARG A 35 12.39 10.58 2.18
C ARG A 35 11.24 9.74 2.71
N THR A 36 11.07 9.64 4.03
CA THR A 36 9.96 8.89 4.63
C THR A 36 8.61 9.48 4.25
N SER A 37 8.49 10.80 4.20
CA SER A 37 7.26 11.49 3.80
C SER A 37 6.82 11.15 2.36
N HIS A 38 7.78 11.11 1.42
CA HIS A 38 7.48 10.72 0.03
C HIS A 38 7.06 9.25 -0.09
N ILE A 39 7.69 8.35 0.66
CA ILE A 39 7.36 6.91 0.66
C ILE A 39 5.94 6.69 1.20
N SER A 40 5.57 7.34 2.30
CA SER A 40 4.23 7.23 2.87
C SER A 40 3.14 7.70 1.89
N SER A 41 3.38 8.80 1.16
CA SER A 41 2.44 9.27 0.13
C SER A 41 2.31 8.27 -1.03
N ALA A 42 3.42 7.69 -1.49
CA ALA A 42 3.40 6.68 -2.54
C ALA A 42 2.62 5.41 -2.11
N LEU A 43 2.82 4.97 -0.86
CA LEU A 43 2.11 3.82 -0.29
C LEU A 43 0.60 4.07 -0.16
N ASP A 44 0.17 5.28 0.17
CA ASP A 44 -1.26 5.62 0.23
C ASP A 44 -1.92 5.52 -1.17
N VAL A 45 -1.24 6.04 -2.19
CA VAL A 45 -1.69 5.92 -3.59
C VAL A 45 -1.72 4.46 -4.04
N GLN A 46 -0.70 3.65 -3.71
CA GLN A 46 -0.72 2.22 -4.01
C GLN A 46 -1.84 1.50 -3.24
N GLY A 47 -2.09 1.89 -1.99
CA GLY A 47 -3.17 1.40 -1.14
C GLY A 47 -4.55 1.63 -1.75
N THR A 48 -4.80 2.81 -2.29
CA THR A 48 -6.07 3.12 -2.97
C THR A 48 -6.23 2.34 -4.27
N ARG A 49 -5.16 2.19 -5.07
CA ARG A 49 -5.20 1.38 -6.29
C ARG A 49 -5.48 -0.09 -5.99
N ALA A 50 -4.84 -0.66 -4.97
CA ALA A 50 -5.10 -2.03 -4.53
C ALA A 50 -6.55 -2.20 -4.05
N TYR A 51 -7.11 -1.21 -3.34
CA TYR A 51 -8.50 -1.23 -2.92
C TYR A 51 -9.46 -1.22 -4.12
N LEU A 52 -9.24 -0.35 -5.10
CA LEU A 52 -10.05 -0.30 -6.33
C LEU A 52 -9.92 -1.59 -7.14
N ALA A 53 -8.73 -2.18 -7.21
CA ALA A 53 -8.49 -3.46 -7.87
C ALA A 53 -9.26 -4.61 -7.19
N ALA A 54 -9.23 -4.67 -5.86
CA ALA A 54 -10.00 -5.66 -5.10
C ALA A 54 -11.52 -5.47 -5.29
N ARG A 55 -12.01 -4.23 -5.35
CA ARG A 55 -13.42 -3.96 -5.62
C ARG A 55 -13.84 -4.44 -7.00
N ALA A 56 -13.02 -4.19 -8.02
CA ALA A 56 -13.25 -4.71 -9.37
C ALA A 56 -13.26 -6.24 -9.39
N GLY A 57 -12.43 -6.90 -8.57
CA GLY A 57 -12.44 -8.36 -8.40
C GLY A 57 -13.74 -8.88 -7.79
N ILE A 58 -14.33 -8.19 -6.81
CA ILE A 58 -15.67 -8.51 -6.28
C ILE A 58 -16.74 -8.38 -7.37
N GLU A 59 -16.75 -7.28 -8.14
CA GLU A 59 -17.73 -7.06 -9.21
C GLU A 59 -17.64 -8.14 -10.30
N TRP A 60 -16.41 -8.52 -10.67
CA TRP A 60 -16.17 -9.63 -11.59
C TRP A 60 -16.68 -10.98 -11.03
N GLY A 61 -16.37 -11.27 -9.76
CA GLY A 61 -16.84 -12.49 -9.09
C GLY A 61 -18.37 -12.56 -9.01
N ALA A 62 -19.01 -11.43 -8.68
CA ALA A 62 -20.46 -11.32 -8.62
C ALA A 62 -21.11 -11.53 -10.00
N TRP A 63 -20.53 -10.95 -11.05
CA TRP A 63 -20.98 -11.17 -12.42
C TRP A 63 -20.90 -12.66 -12.82
N GLN A 64 -19.82 -13.33 -12.44
CA GLN A 64 -19.63 -14.76 -12.71
C GLN A 64 -20.70 -15.61 -12.00
N LEU A 65 -20.99 -15.30 -10.74
CA LEU A 65 -22.03 -15.96 -9.95
C LEU A 65 -23.42 -15.76 -10.58
N LEU A 66 -23.74 -14.53 -11.00
CA LEU A 66 -25.04 -14.20 -11.62
C LEU A 66 -25.23 -14.89 -12.98
N ARG A 67 -24.17 -14.97 -13.79
CA ARG A 67 -24.28 -15.45 -15.18
C ARG A 67 -24.17 -16.97 -15.32
N ASN A 68 -23.29 -17.61 -14.55
CA ASN A 68 -23.00 -19.03 -14.68
C ASN A 68 -23.60 -19.88 -13.54
N SER A 69 -24.37 -19.27 -12.62
CA SER A 69 -24.99 -19.91 -11.45
C SER A 69 -24.01 -20.70 -10.57
N THR A 70 -22.72 -20.51 -10.79
CA THR A 70 -21.62 -21.20 -10.15
C THR A 70 -20.54 -20.16 -9.95
N CYS A 71 -19.97 -20.18 -8.77
CA CYS A 71 -18.87 -19.30 -8.45
C CYS A 71 -17.56 -19.92 -8.95
N ASN A 72 -17.46 -20.08 -10.27
CA ASN A 72 -16.25 -20.56 -10.92
C ASN A 72 -15.21 -19.43 -11.04
N ALA A 73 -15.03 -18.67 -9.95
CA ALA A 73 -13.89 -17.78 -9.73
C ALA A 73 -12.67 -18.66 -9.46
N GLY A 74 -12.34 -19.54 -10.40
CA GLY A 74 -11.21 -20.44 -10.29
C GLY A 74 -9.96 -19.65 -10.59
N LEU A 75 -9.18 -19.32 -9.55
CA LEU A 75 -7.72 -19.13 -9.51
C LEU A 75 -7.04 -18.27 -10.60
N THR A 76 -7.77 -17.68 -11.54
CA THR A 76 -7.21 -16.84 -12.59
C THR A 76 -7.04 -15.47 -11.99
N PRO A 77 -5.80 -15.03 -11.72
CA PRO A 77 -5.58 -13.67 -11.30
C PRO A 77 -6.19 -12.76 -12.37
N VAL A 78 -7.05 -11.84 -11.95
CA VAL A 78 -7.56 -10.82 -12.87
C VAL A 78 -6.35 -10.04 -13.34
N ALA A 79 -6.08 -10.07 -14.65
CA ALA A 79 -4.96 -9.35 -15.23
C ALA A 79 -5.39 -7.90 -15.45
N LEU A 80 -4.91 -7.00 -14.58
CA LEU A 80 -5.11 -5.57 -14.74
C LEU A 80 -4.07 -5.00 -15.70
N THR A 81 -4.44 -3.94 -16.41
CA THR A 81 -3.57 -3.28 -17.40
C THR A 81 -3.21 -1.86 -16.99
N GLY A 82 -2.23 -1.27 -17.67
CA GLY A 82 -1.83 0.13 -17.46
C GLY A 82 -1.26 0.37 -16.06
N THR A 83 -1.78 1.37 -15.36
CA THR A 83 -1.26 1.80 -14.04
C THR A 83 -1.53 0.82 -12.90
N LEU A 84 -2.35 -0.21 -13.13
CA LEU A 84 -2.64 -1.29 -12.19
C LEU A 84 -1.96 -2.61 -12.58
N ALA A 85 -1.14 -2.63 -13.64
CA ALA A 85 -0.48 -3.86 -14.12
C ALA A 85 0.45 -4.52 -13.09
N ALA A 86 0.96 -3.74 -12.13
CA ALA A 86 1.77 -4.24 -11.01
C ALA A 86 0.94 -4.88 -9.88
N ILE A 87 -0.40 -4.80 -9.95
CA ILE A 87 -1.31 -5.31 -8.93
C ILE A 87 -1.88 -6.64 -9.40
N SER A 88 -1.64 -7.68 -8.62
CA SER A 88 -2.28 -8.99 -8.78
C SER A 88 -3.58 -9.03 -7.97
N VAL A 89 -4.66 -9.54 -8.56
CA VAL A 89 -5.95 -9.69 -7.86
C VAL A 89 -6.35 -11.16 -7.87
N ASP A 90 -6.42 -11.76 -6.68
CA ASP A 90 -6.94 -13.09 -6.44
C ASP A 90 -8.42 -12.98 -6.03
N VAL A 91 -9.31 -13.66 -6.75
CA VAL A 91 -10.74 -13.70 -6.41
C VAL A 91 -11.08 -15.13 -6.03
N ARG A 92 -11.49 -15.30 -4.77
CA ARG A 92 -11.96 -16.57 -4.24
C ARG A 92 -13.45 -16.48 -3.97
N CYS A 93 -14.16 -17.53 -4.33
CA CYS A 93 -15.56 -17.65 -3.99
C CYS A 93 -15.86 -18.95 -3.28
N THR A 94 -16.66 -18.87 -2.22
CA THR A 94 -17.05 -20.01 -1.40
C THR A 94 -18.56 -20.00 -1.25
N HIS A 95 -19.20 -21.12 -1.59
CA HIS A 95 -20.59 -21.37 -1.22
C HIS A 95 -20.64 -21.67 0.27
N SER A 96 -21.34 -20.83 1.03
CA SER A 96 -21.49 -20.96 2.49
C SER A 96 -22.67 -21.85 2.90
N GLY A 97 -23.37 -22.42 1.91
CA GLY A 97 -24.47 -23.36 2.10
C GLY A 97 -25.85 -22.72 1.92
N PRO A 98 -26.88 -23.58 1.85
CA PRO A 98 -28.26 -23.14 1.92
C PRO A 98 -28.61 -22.72 3.35
N TYR A 99 -29.15 -21.53 3.50
CA TYR A 99 -29.70 -21.02 4.75
C TYR A 99 -31.23 -21.00 4.64
N THR A 100 -31.90 -21.48 5.67
CA THR A 100 -33.36 -21.41 5.75
C THR A 100 -33.77 -20.04 6.26
N ASP A 101 -34.50 -19.29 5.44
CA ASP A 101 -35.16 -18.04 5.83
C ASP A 101 -36.67 -18.29 5.88
N GLY A 102 -37.17 -18.68 7.07
CA GLY A 102 -38.55 -19.12 7.25
C GLY A 102 -38.86 -20.40 6.48
N ALA A 103 -39.73 -20.30 5.46
CA ALA A 103 -40.12 -21.41 4.59
C ALA A 103 -39.25 -21.52 3.33
N ASP A 104 -38.43 -20.49 3.05
CA ASP A 104 -37.58 -20.42 1.86
C ASP A 104 -36.16 -20.92 2.16
N THR A 105 -35.48 -21.41 1.13
CA THR A 105 -34.07 -21.81 1.20
C THR A 105 -33.27 -20.88 0.29
N VAL A 106 -32.27 -20.19 0.87
CA VAL A 106 -31.45 -19.19 0.18
C VAL A 106 -30.00 -19.69 0.14
N ASP A 107 -29.40 -19.72 -1.04
CA ASP A 107 -27.99 -20.06 -1.17
C ASP A 107 -27.14 -18.81 -0.98
N VAL A 108 -26.25 -18.82 0.01
CA VAL A 108 -25.33 -17.70 0.25
C VAL A 108 -23.96 -18.03 -0.30
N TYR A 109 -23.42 -17.09 -1.06
CA TYR A 109 -22.07 -17.13 -1.60
C TYR A 109 -21.25 -15.99 -1.04
N VAL A 110 -20.04 -16.31 -0.60
CA VAL A 110 -19.07 -15.34 -0.11
C VAL A 110 -17.97 -15.19 -1.16
N ILE A 111 -17.80 -13.98 -1.64
CA ILE A 111 -16.73 -13.60 -2.58
C ILE A 111 -15.70 -12.79 -1.81
N THR A 112 -14.46 -13.25 -1.86
CA THR A 112 -13.29 -12.58 -1.28
C THR A 112 -12.35 -12.21 -2.41
N SER A 113 -12.05 -10.92 -2.54
CA SER A 113 -11.07 -10.42 -3.49
C SER A 113 -9.88 -9.83 -2.77
N THR A 114 -8.69 -10.31 -3.11
CA THR A 114 -7.42 -9.88 -2.51
C THR A 114 -6.51 -9.31 -3.58
N ALA A 115 -6.22 -8.02 -3.48
CA ALA A 115 -5.30 -7.32 -4.36
C ALA A 115 -3.94 -7.13 -3.67
N LYS A 116 -2.85 -7.47 -4.38
CA LYS A 116 -1.47 -7.42 -3.86
C LYS A 116 -0.53 -6.74 -4.84
N SER A 117 0.36 -5.91 -4.31
CA SER A 117 1.47 -5.28 -5.02
C SER A 117 2.76 -5.45 -4.22
N GLY A 118 3.86 -5.79 -4.89
CA GLY A 118 5.15 -6.07 -4.25
C GLY A 118 5.19 -7.43 -3.54
N ALA A 119 6.23 -7.65 -2.74
CA ALA A 119 6.45 -8.89 -1.99
C ALA A 119 6.40 -8.63 -0.47
N PRO A 120 5.84 -9.58 0.33
CA PRO A 120 5.79 -9.44 1.78
C PRO A 120 7.17 -9.15 2.38
N GLY A 121 7.23 -8.17 3.28
CA GLY A 121 8.49 -7.74 3.92
C GLY A 121 9.28 -6.68 3.15
N GLN A 122 8.84 -6.29 1.96
CA GLN A 122 9.38 -5.11 1.25
C GLN A 122 8.66 -3.83 1.67
N VAL A 123 9.37 -2.69 1.55
CA VAL A 123 8.87 -1.36 1.92
C VAL A 123 7.72 -0.86 1.04
N ASP A 124 7.54 -1.45 -0.14
CA ASP A 124 6.52 -1.15 -1.14
C ASP A 124 5.38 -2.18 -1.15
N TYR A 125 5.34 -3.09 -0.18
CA TYR A 125 4.29 -4.10 -0.08
C TYR A 125 2.94 -3.49 0.28
N VAL A 126 1.93 -3.76 -0.54
CA VAL A 126 0.55 -3.36 -0.29
C VAL A 126 -0.38 -4.53 -0.55
N GLU A 127 -1.25 -4.81 0.41
CA GLU A 127 -2.30 -5.81 0.32
C GLU A 127 -3.65 -5.22 0.77
N ARG A 128 -4.69 -5.44 -0.04
CA ARG A 128 -6.07 -5.07 0.29
C ARG A 128 -6.98 -6.25 0.02
N GLN A 129 -7.74 -6.65 1.03
CA GLN A 129 -8.74 -7.70 0.92
C GLN A 129 -10.14 -7.10 1.16
N ILE A 130 -11.06 -7.43 0.27
CA ILE A 130 -12.48 -7.05 0.37
C ILE A 130 -13.29 -8.33 0.30
N GLN A 131 -14.37 -8.38 1.07
CA GLN A 131 -15.29 -9.52 1.09
C GLN A 131 -16.72 -9.02 0.95
N ALA A 132 -17.52 -9.73 0.17
CA ALA A 132 -18.94 -9.46 -0.02
C ALA A 132 -19.74 -10.78 -0.05
N SER A 133 -20.96 -10.75 0.49
CA SER A 133 -21.90 -11.87 0.49
C SER A 133 -23.04 -11.60 -0.48
N PHE A 134 -23.40 -12.61 -1.27
CA PHE A 134 -24.51 -12.58 -2.22
C PHE A 134 -25.45 -13.74 -1.92
N SER A 135 -26.74 -13.47 -1.84
CA SER A 135 -27.80 -14.48 -1.78
C SER A 135 -28.36 -14.73 -3.17
N LYS A 136 -28.64 -16.00 -3.48
CA LYS A 136 -29.32 -16.44 -4.69
C LYS A 136 -30.49 -17.35 -4.34
#